data_AF-A0A816XZI8-F1
#
_entry.id   AF-A0A816XZI8-F1
#
_cell.length_a   1.000
_cell.length_b   1.000
_cell.length_c   1.000
_cell.angle_alpha   90.00
_cell.angle_beta   90.00
_cell.angle_gamma   90.00
#
_symmetry.space_group_name_H-M   'P 1'
#
loop_
_entity.id
_entity.type
_entity.pdbx_description
1 polymer ?
#
loop_
_entity_poly.entity_id
_entity_poly.type
_entity_poly.pdbx_seq_one_letter_code
_entity_poly.pdbx_strand_id
1 'polypeptide(L)'
;MASTRQFSSSSNLVREFILRQSFNGTWILTDDEVKQFTQGKSWTYFTSSISQDKNVITTALVIALLESQHVKQQSLWFMVAVKGRQQLVLLGLTGNNIDLLINEIKSKL
;
A
#
# COMPACT_ATOMS: atom_id res chain seq x y z
N MET A 1 6.70 -21.44 -20.18
CA MET A 1 6.90 -21.95 -18.80
C MET A 1 6.88 -20.75 -17.87
N ALA A 2 5.77 -20.51 -17.17
CA ALA A 2 5.63 -19.39 -16.26
C ALA A 2 6.34 -19.73 -14.94
N SER A 3 7.35 -18.93 -14.59
CA SER A 3 8.13 -19.13 -13.37
C SER A 3 7.29 -18.74 -12.16
N THR A 4 6.81 -19.74 -11.42
CA THR A 4 6.17 -19.59 -10.12
C THR A 4 7.17 -18.97 -9.15
N ARG A 5 7.04 -17.68 -8.84
CA ARG A 5 7.84 -17.05 -7.78
C ARG A 5 7.26 -17.48 -6.43
N GLN A 6 7.89 -18.48 -5.82
CA GLN A 6 7.75 -18.73 -4.38
C GLN A 6 8.37 -17.54 -3.63
N PHE A 7 7.54 -16.79 -2.91
CA PHE A 7 7.98 -15.69 -2.06
C PHE A 7 8.13 -16.20 -0.62
N SER A 8 9.38 -16.45 -0.20
CA SER A 8 9.73 -16.55 1.21
C SER A 8 10.56 -15.32 1.61
N SER A 9 10.33 -14.84 2.84
CA SER A 9 10.87 -13.65 3.52
C SER A 9 10.17 -12.31 3.24
N SER A 10 9.72 -11.68 4.33
CA SER A 10 9.11 -10.35 4.41
C SER A 10 9.99 -9.22 3.87
N SER A 11 11.31 -9.42 3.76
CA SER A 11 12.24 -8.49 3.09
C SER A 11 12.03 -8.42 1.57
N ASN A 12 11.44 -9.45 0.97
CA ASN A 12 11.16 -9.48 -0.47
C ASN A 12 9.98 -8.56 -0.82
N LEU A 13 8.98 -8.48 0.07
CA LEU A 13 7.76 -7.71 -0.14
C LEU A 13 8.01 -6.19 -0.08
N VAL A 14 8.82 -5.71 0.88
CA VAL A 14 9.22 -4.29 0.94
C VAL A 14 9.99 -3.88 -0.33
N ARG A 15 10.95 -4.72 -0.77
CA ARG A 15 11.69 -4.45 -2.00
C ARG A 15 10.78 -4.44 -3.23
N GLU A 16 9.81 -5.35 -3.27
CA GLU A 16 8.82 -5.39 -4.33
C GLU A 16 7.97 -4.12 -4.39
N PHE A 17 7.49 -3.61 -3.25
CA PHE A 17 6.78 -2.33 -3.23
C PHE A 17 7.66 -1.15 -3.65
N ILE A 18 8.93 -1.11 -3.25
CA ILE A 18 9.85 -0.07 -3.70
C ILE A 18 10.02 -0.11 -5.23
N LEU A 19 10.23 -1.30 -5.80
CA LEU A 19 10.45 -1.48 -7.24
C LEU A 19 9.20 -1.19 -8.07
N ARG A 20 8.01 -1.42 -7.51
CA ARG A 20 6.72 -1.22 -8.19
C ARG A 20 6.14 0.17 -8.00
N GLN A 21 6.76 1.03 -7.19
CA GLN A 21 6.27 2.39 -7.02
C GLN A 21 6.40 3.14 -8.35
N SER A 22 5.28 3.68 -8.83
CA SER A 22 5.25 4.51 -10.04
C SER A 22 6.02 5.82 -9.80
N PHE A 23 6.45 6.49 -10.86
CA PHE A 23 7.24 7.73 -10.74
C PHE A 23 6.53 8.83 -9.93
N ASN A 24 5.21 8.91 -10.05
CA ASN A 24 4.34 9.81 -9.29
C ASN A 24 4.11 9.37 -7.83
N GLY A 25 4.66 8.23 -7.38
CA GLY A 25 4.52 7.76 -6.00
C GLY A 25 3.34 6.84 -5.74
N THR A 26 2.47 6.54 -6.72
CA THR A 26 1.36 5.59 -6.55
C THR A 26 1.79 4.14 -6.70
N TRP A 27 0.96 3.23 -6.18
CA TRP A 27 1.00 1.80 -6.51
C TRP A 27 -0.24 1.39 -7.28
N ILE A 28 -0.04 0.50 -8.25
CA ILE A 28 -1.12 -0.17 -8.95
C ILE A 28 -1.01 -1.64 -8.56
N LEU A 29 -2.05 -2.16 -7.92
CA LEU A 29 -2.15 -3.56 -7.51
C LEU A 29 -3.37 -4.18 -8.18
N THR A 30 -3.21 -5.41 -8.64
CA THR A 30 -4.30 -6.28 -9.06
C THR A 30 -5.06 -6.82 -7.84
N ASP A 31 -6.28 -7.28 -8.05
CA ASP A 31 -7.10 -7.82 -6.95
C ASP A 31 -6.48 -9.09 -6.33
N ASP A 32 -5.77 -9.89 -7.13
CA ASP A 32 -5.03 -11.06 -6.64
C ASP A 32 -3.84 -10.67 -5.77
N GLU A 33 -3.11 -9.61 -6.13
CA GLU A 33 -2.03 -9.06 -5.31
C GLU A 33 -2.56 -8.47 -4.01
N VAL A 34 -3.70 -7.77 -4.04
CA VAL A 34 -4.36 -7.30 -2.82
C VAL A 34 -4.67 -8.48 -1.92
N LYS A 35 -5.30 -9.55 -2.43
CA LYS A 35 -5.55 -10.77 -1.64
C LYS A 35 -4.27 -11.38 -1.10
N GLN A 36 -3.22 -11.47 -1.92
CA GLN A 36 -1.95 -12.05 -1.51
C GLN A 36 -1.33 -11.27 -0.35
N PHE A 37 -1.30 -9.94 -0.41
CA PHE A 37 -0.66 -9.11 0.61
C PHE A 37 -1.51 -8.88 1.86
N THR A 38 -2.83 -9.08 1.76
CA THR A 38 -3.78 -8.83 2.84
C THR A 38 -4.41 -10.11 3.41
N GLN A 39 -3.73 -11.24 3.25
CA GLN A 39 -4.14 -12.54 3.79
C GLN A 39 -5.53 -13.01 3.31
N GLY A 40 -5.83 -12.75 2.04
CA GLY A 40 -7.05 -13.19 1.35
C GLY A 40 -8.15 -12.14 1.25
N LYS A 41 -7.97 -10.93 1.81
CA LYS A 41 -8.98 -9.87 1.75
C LYS A 41 -9.03 -9.24 0.34
N SER A 42 -10.23 -9.04 -0.18
CA SER A 42 -10.43 -8.38 -1.48
C SER A 42 -10.31 -6.87 -1.36
N TRP A 43 -10.09 -6.19 -2.48
CA TRP A 43 -10.09 -4.73 -2.54
C TRP A 43 -11.37 -4.10 -1.96
N THR A 44 -12.53 -4.73 -2.20
CA THR A 44 -13.83 -4.29 -1.66
C THR A 44 -13.91 -4.30 -0.13
N TYR A 45 -13.02 -5.00 0.57
CA TYR A 45 -12.94 -4.96 2.03
C TYR A 45 -12.35 -3.63 2.54
N PHE A 46 -11.51 -3.00 1.72
CA PHE A 46 -10.76 -1.78 2.04
C PHE A 46 -11.48 -0.50 1.60
N THR A 47 -12.77 -0.56 1.30
CA THR A 47 -13.59 0.65 1.04
C THR A 47 -13.49 1.62 2.22
N SER A 48 -13.34 2.91 1.93
CA SER A 48 -13.26 3.97 2.93
C SER A 48 -14.30 5.06 2.67
N SER A 49 -14.74 5.72 3.74
CA SER A 49 -15.61 6.90 3.63
C SER A 49 -14.88 8.13 3.07
N ILE A 50 -13.55 8.14 3.11
CA ILE A 50 -12.70 9.26 2.69
C ILE A 50 -12.53 9.31 1.17
N SER A 51 -12.37 8.15 0.55
CA SER A 51 -12.26 8.04 -0.91
C SER A 51 -12.68 6.66 -1.39
N GLN A 52 -13.26 6.63 -2.59
CA GLN A 52 -13.59 5.42 -3.34
C GLN A 52 -12.67 5.24 -4.56
N ASP A 53 -11.73 6.18 -4.78
CA ASP A 53 -10.78 6.10 -5.88
C ASP A 53 -9.83 4.91 -5.67
N LYS A 54 -9.77 4.00 -6.64
CA LYS A 54 -8.94 2.80 -6.59
C LYS A 54 -7.46 3.11 -6.37
N ASN A 55 -6.91 4.13 -7.02
CA ASN A 55 -5.51 4.51 -6.90
C ASN A 55 -5.21 5.08 -5.50
N VAL A 56 -6.13 5.87 -4.95
CA VAL A 56 -6.02 6.41 -3.57
C VAL A 56 -6.02 5.26 -2.57
N ILE A 57 -6.97 4.34 -2.68
CA ILE A 57 -7.13 3.20 -1.76
C ILE A 57 -5.92 2.26 -1.87
N THR A 58 -5.46 1.94 -3.08
CA THR A 58 -4.31 1.07 -3.29
C THR A 58 -3.03 1.70 -2.74
N THR A 59 -2.83 3.01 -2.95
CA THR A 59 -1.65 3.72 -2.42
C THR A 59 -1.68 3.73 -0.90
N ALA A 60 -2.82 4.03 -0.29
CA ALA A 60 -2.98 3.99 1.16
C ALA A 60 -2.83 2.58 1.74
N LEU A 61 -3.27 1.54 1.02
CA LEU A 61 -3.12 0.14 1.41
C LEU A 61 -1.66 -0.29 1.47
N VAL A 62 -0.87 0.05 0.46
CA VAL A 62 0.57 -0.28 0.46
C VAL A 62 1.28 0.43 1.61
N ILE A 63 0.97 1.71 1.85
CA ILE A 63 1.52 2.45 3.00
C ILE A 63 1.11 1.79 4.32
N ALA A 64 -0.16 1.39 4.46
CA ALA A 64 -0.67 0.69 5.64
C ALA A 64 0.05 -0.64 5.88
N LEU A 65 0.29 -1.44 4.85
CA LEU A 65 1.04 -2.70 4.93
C LEU A 65 2.49 -2.45 5.37
N LEU A 66 3.16 -1.47 4.78
CA LEU A 66 4.53 -1.09 5.13
C LEU A 66 4.63 -0.64 6.60
N GLU A 67 3.72 0.24 7.03
CA GLU A 67 3.71 0.82 8.38
C GLU A 67 3.26 -0.18 9.47
N SER A 68 2.46 -1.20 9.14
CA SER A 68 1.97 -2.19 10.12
C SER A 68 2.82 -3.46 10.17
N GLN A 69 3.21 -4.01 9.03
CA GLN A 69 3.85 -5.34 8.96
C GLN A 69 5.37 -5.25 8.80
N HIS A 70 5.92 -4.10 8.39
CA HIS A 70 7.34 -3.95 8.06
C HIS A 70 8.07 -2.86 8.86
N VAL A 71 7.62 -2.58 10.10
CA VAL A 71 8.21 -1.56 10.99
C VAL A 71 9.73 -1.69 11.12
N LYS A 72 10.26 -2.92 11.24
CA LYS A 72 11.70 -3.19 11.38
C LYS A 72 12.53 -2.79 10.16
N GLN A 73 11.90 -2.57 9.00
CA GLN A 73 12.53 -2.23 7.73
C GLN A 73 12.23 -0.77 7.32
N GLN A 74 11.80 0.07 8.26
CA GLN A 74 11.40 1.46 8.00
C GLN A 74 12.44 2.26 7.19
N SER A 75 13.74 2.07 7.48
CA SER A 75 14.81 2.74 6.73
C SER A 75 14.79 2.46 5.23
N LEU A 76 14.21 1.33 4.79
CA LEU A 76 14.09 0.96 3.39
C LEU A 76 12.87 1.59 2.72
N TRP A 77 11.73 1.64 3.42
CA TRP A 77 10.46 2.04 2.80
C TRP A 77 9.99 3.45 3.16
N PHE A 78 10.59 4.12 4.14
CA PHE A 78 10.10 5.41 4.64
C PHE A 78 10.00 6.46 3.52
N MET A 79 11.04 6.60 2.70
CA MET A 79 11.02 7.57 1.59
C MET A 79 9.96 7.26 0.53
N VAL A 80 9.71 5.98 0.21
CA VAL A 80 8.66 5.63 -0.75
C VAL A 80 7.27 5.87 -0.17
N ALA A 81 7.05 5.59 1.12
CA ALA A 81 5.80 5.92 1.80
C ALA A 81 5.55 7.44 1.84
N VAL A 82 6.58 8.25 2.09
CA VAL A 82 6.48 9.73 2.04
C VAL A 82 6.08 10.20 0.64
N LYS A 83 6.68 9.66 -0.43
CA LYS A 83 6.28 9.97 -1.82
C LYS A 83 4.82 9.58 -2.09
N GLY A 84 4.39 8.41 -1.62
CA GLY A 84 3.00 7.97 -1.73
C GLY A 84 2.03 8.93 -1.03
N ARG A 85 2.37 9.36 0.19
CA ARG A 85 1.59 10.36 0.94
C ARG A 85 1.53 11.70 0.21
N GLN A 86 2.64 12.18 -0.36
CA GLN A 86 2.65 13.40 -1.19
C GLN A 86 1.73 13.28 -2.40
N GLN A 87 1.71 12.12 -3.05
CA GLN A 87 0.82 11.88 -4.19
C GLN A 87 -0.65 11.86 -3.78
N LEU A 88 -0.99 11.32 -2.60
CA LEU A 88 -2.34 11.40 -2.07
C LEU A 88 -2.79 12.86 -1.83
N VAL A 89 -1.86 13.73 -1.41
CA VAL A 89 -2.13 15.18 -1.32
C VAL A 89 -2.41 15.78 -2.70
N LEU A 90 -1.61 15.41 -3.71
CA LEU A 90 -1.83 15.87 -5.10
C LEU A 90 -3.16 15.35 -5.69
N LEU A 91 -3.67 14.22 -5.20
CA LEU A 91 -4.99 13.69 -5.54
C LEU A 91 -6.14 14.34 -4.73
N GLY A 92 -5.85 15.37 -3.95
CA GLY A 92 -6.84 16.20 -3.27
C GLY A 92 -7.14 15.82 -1.82
N LEU A 93 -6.40 14.88 -1.23
CA LEU A 93 -6.56 14.55 0.19
C LEU A 93 -5.76 15.52 1.08
N THR A 94 -6.30 15.84 2.26
CA THR A 94 -5.56 16.55 3.30
C THR A 94 -4.69 15.58 4.10
N GLY A 95 -3.67 16.08 4.79
CA GLY A 95 -2.81 15.24 5.66
C GLY A 95 -3.62 14.43 6.68
N ASN A 96 -4.61 15.06 7.32
CA ASN A 96 -5.50 14.40 8.27
C ASN A 96 -6.32 13.28 7.61
N ASN A 97 -6.86 13.51 6.41
CA ASN A 97 -7.62 12.49 5.68
C ASN A 97 -6.72 11.32 5.26
N ILE A 98 -5.46 11.58 4.93
CA ILE A 98 -4.49 10.53 4.58
C ILE A 98 -4.21 9.65 5.80
N ASP A 99 -3.96 10.25 6.96
CA ASP A 99 -3.71 9.49 8.20
C ASP A 99 -4.93 8.70 8.64
N LEU A 100 -6.12 9.29 8.58
CA LEU A 100 -7.38 8.58 8.87
C LEU A 100 -7.58 7.41 7.92
N LEU A 101 -7.39 7.60 6.61
CA LEU A 101 -7.53 6.55 5.60
C LEU A 101 -6.56 5.39 5.85
N ILE A 102 -5.28 5.70 6.08
CA ILE A 102 -4.26 4.69 6.34
C ILE A 102 -4.59 3.94 7.64
N ASN A 103 -5.04 4.61 8.68
CA ASN A 103 -5.41 3.97 9.95
C ASN A 103 -6.69 3.12 9.83
N GLU A 104 -7.69 3.57 9.06
CA GLU A 104 -8.87 2.77 8.71
C GLU A 104 -8.48 1.48 7.97
N ILE A 105 -7.50 1.55 7.07
CA ILE A 105 -7.03 0.38 6.35
C ILE A 105 -6.20 -0.52 7.27
N LYS A 106 -5.32 0.04 8.11
CA LYS A 106 -4.53 -0.74 9.07
C LYS A 106 -5.39 -1.53 10.05
N SER A 107 -6.50 -0.97 10.54
CA SER A 107 -7.39 -1.70 11.46
C SER A 107 -8.08 -2.89 10.79
N LYS A 108 -8.10 -2.91 9.45
CA LYS A 108 -8.65 -3.97 8.61
C LYS A 108 -7.59 -4.96 8.13
N LEU A 109 -6.29 -4.73 8.33
CA LEU A 109 -5.20 -5.63 7.93
C LEU A 109 -5.03 -6.75 8.96
#